data_AF-A0A8H7TFZ5-F1
#
_entry.id   AF-A0A8H7TFZ5-F1
#
_cell.length_a   1.000
_cell.length_b   1.000
_cell.length_c   1.000
_cell.angle_alpha   90.00
_cell.angle_beta   90.00
_cell.angle_gamma   90.00
#
_symmetry.space_group_name_H-M   'P 1'
#
loop_
_entity.id
_entity.type
_entity.pdbx_description
1 polymer ?
#
loop_
_entity_poly.entity_id
_entity_poly.type
_entity_poly.pdbx_seq_one_letter_code
_entity_poly.pdbx_strand_id
1 'polypeptide(L)'
;MKLAWSRSEFPTVLTWRFDRNQPFDRPWRIWARSANAMSEKAKSVPRTRDSRIQRQTLVPTGRVSHRSELDQLIQTLQLKSVPSGEISFLAFANIYHTEKPYLSRLPSGTNLPRTNLVTSNHQIDVFEISGHESSFALAKSGFEYATSSVQMQQWDDFSVCSEYIPKMESWLQEYLNCERVFIYAYNFRGNSAETGRKSTKTPFFRAHCDATPTSCLRRLQLFLPEQLLRPKKRVRYLK
;
A
#
# COMPACT_ATOMS: atom_id res chain seq x y z
N MET A 1 10.16 11.93 -30.24
CA MET A 1 9.09 12.63 -29.49
C MET A 1 8.93 12.24 -28.01
N LYS A 2 9.29 11.03 -27.54
CA LYS A 2 8.98 10.55 -26.17
C LYS A 2 9.76 11.18 -24.99
N LEU A 3 10.92 11.81 -25.21
CA LEU A 3 11.72 12.46 -24.15
C LEU A 3 11.44 13.96 -23.99
N ALA A 4 10.79 14.61 -24.95
CA ALA A 4 10.60 16.05 -24.94
C ALA A 4 9.59 16.48 -23.86
N TRP A 5 8.49 15.71 -23.72
CA TRP A 5 7.43 15.99 -22.76
C TRP A 5 7.88 15.90 -21.29
N SER A 6 8.71 14.92 -20.94
CA SER A 6 9.25 14.80 -19.58
C SER A 6 10.26 15.90 -19.22
N ARG A 7 10.93 16.47 -20.23
CA ARG A 7 11.94 17.52 -20.02
C ARG A 7 11.31 18.91 -19.88
N SER A 8 10.17 19.18 -20.52
CA SER A 8 9.54 20.50 -20.50
C SER A 8 8.67 20.75 -19.27
N GLU A 9 7.95 19.74 -18.77
CA GLU A 9 6.98 19.98 -17.69
C GLU A 9 7.52 19.74 -16.28
N PHE A 10 8.44 18.77 -16.07
CA PHE A 10 8.90 18.39 -14.73
C PHE A 10 10.39 17.96 -14.72
N PRO A 11 11.33 18.86 -15.06
CA PRO A 11 12.76 18.53 -15.17
C PRO A 11 13.35 17.99 -13.85
N THR A 12 12.82 18.42 -12.71
CA THR A 12 13.26 18.00 -11.37
C THR A 12 13.03 16.51 -11.10
N VAL A 13 12.02 15.87 -11.71
CA VAL A 13 11.77 14.43 -11.53
C VAL A 13 12.87 13.60 -12.20
N LEU A 14 13.44 14.08 -13.31
CA LEU A 14 14.49 13.39 -14.06
C LEU A 14 15.86 13.48 -13.37
N THR A 15 16.10 14.57 -12.64
CA THR A 15 17.35 14.81 -11.92
C THR A 15 17.28 14.42 -10.46
N TRP A 16 16.08 14.15 -9.91
CA TRP A 16 15.91 13.77 -8.51
C TRP A 16 16.73 12.53 -8.17
N ARG A 17 17.33 12.58 -6.98
CA ARG A 17 18.02 11.46 -6.35
C ARG A 17 17.43 11.29 -4.97
N PHE A 18 17.35 10.05 -4.55
CA PHE A 18 16.88 9.72 -3.21
C PHE A 18 17.86 10.26 -2.17
N ASP A 19 17.35 11.08 -1.25
CA ASP A 19 18.04 11.49 -0.04
C ASP A 19 17.42 10.75 1.17
N ARG A 20 18.25 9.99 1.88
CA ARG A 20 17.85 9.25 3.07
C ARG A 20 17.52 10.15 4.26
N ASN A 21 18.09 11.35 4.30
CA ASN A 21 17.84 12.34 5.35
C ASN A 21 16.51 13.08 5.12
N GLN A 22 15.99 13.00 3.89
CA GLN A 22 14.70 13.57 3.51
C GLN A 22 13.85 12.51 2.77
N PRO A 23 13.50 11.38 3.44
CA PRO A 23 12.92 10.20 2.80
C PRO A 23 11.52 10.45 2.19
N PHE A 24 10.89 11.56 2.57
CA PHE A 24 9.58 11.99 2.12
C PHE A 24 9.61 13.11 1.08
N ASP A 25 10.77 13.73 0.82
CA ASP A 25 10.93 14.74 -0.22
C ASP A 25 10.94 14.06 -1.59
N ARG A 26 9.74 14.00 -2.19
CA ARG A 26 9.48 13.26 -3.42
C ARG A 26 8.76 14.18 -4.40
N PRO A 27 9.41 14.64 -5.48
CA PRO A 27 8.84 15.62 -6.39
C PRO A 27 7.57 15.11 -7.09
N TRP A 28 7.43 13.78 -7.24
CA TRP A 28 6.22 13.20 -7.83
C TRP A 28 4.98 13.28 -6.94
N ARG A 29 5.10 13.59 -5.63
CA ARG A 29 3.92 13.84 -4.77
C ARG A 29 3.17 15.10 -5.22
N ILE A 30 3.91 16.15 -5.59
CA ILE A 30 3.37 17.37 -6.16
C ILE A 30 2.80 17.07 -7.55
N TRP A 31 3.54 16.33 -8.37
CA TRP A 31 3.11 15.95 -9.71
C TRP A 31 1.81 15.15 -9.76
N ALA A 32 1.65 14.13 -8.90
CA ALA A 32 0.43 13.33 -8.87
C ALA A 32 -0.80 14.17 -8.47
N ARG A 33 -0.62 15.19 -7.61
CA ARG A 33 -1.67 16.16 -7.25
C ARG A 33 -2.03 17.02 -8.47
N SER A 34 -1.03 17.52 -9.21
CA SER A 34 -1.22 18.35 -10.41
C SER A 34 -1.81 17.59 -11.60
N ALA A 35 -1.36 16.37 -11.87
CA ALA A 35 -1.88 15.54 -12.97
C ALA A 35 -3.34 15.12 -12.76
N ASN A 36 -3.72 14.81 -11.51
CA ASN A 36 -5.13 14.55 -11.19
C ASN A 36 -5.99 15.81 -11.36
N ALA A 37 -5.48 16.99 -10.96
CA ALA A 37 -6.15 18.26 -11.19
C ALA A 37 -6.37 18.58 -12.68
N MET A 38 -5.41 18.20 -13.54
CA MET A 38 -5.54 18.35 -14.99
C MET A 38 -6.47 17.30 -15.63
N SER A 39 -6.42 16.05 -15.16
CA SER A 39 -7.28 14.98 -15.68
C SER A 39 -8.76 15.17 -15.35
N GLU A 40 -9.11 15.84 -14.25
CA GLU A 40 -10.51 16.16 -13.93
C GLU A 40 -11.10 17.23 -14.84
N LYS A 41 -10.29 18.17 -15.34
CA LYS A 41 -10.73 19.12 -16.38
C LYS A 41 -11.06 18.43 -17.71
N ALA A 42 -10.55 17.21 -17.94
CA ALA A 42 -10.73 16.45 -19.18
C ALA A 42 -11.86 15.39 -19.13
N LYS A 43 -12.57 15.22 -17.99
CA LYS A 43 -13.62 14.19 -17.81
C LYS A 43 -15.01 14.64 -18.31
N SER A 44 -15.12 15.16 -19.53
CA SER A 44 -16.42 15.37 -20.22
C SER A 44 -16.76 14.29 -21.25
N VAL A 45 -16.10 13.13 -21.24
CA VAL A 45 -16.39 12.04 -22.20
C VAL A 45 -16.75 10.75 -21.46
N PRO A 46 -17.88 10.08 -21.79
CA PRO A 46 -18.27 8.84 -21.14
C PRO A 46 -17.30 7.72 -21.51
N ARG A 47 -16.79 7.00 -20.51
CA ARG A 47 -16.07 5.74 -20.74
C ARG A 47 -17.05 4.58 -20.68
N THR A 48 -17.33 3.99 -21.83
CA THR A 48 -17.97 2.69 -21.96
C THR A 48 -17.10 1.63 -21.26
N ARG A 49 -17.68 1.00 -20.24
CA ARG A 49 -17.14 -0.20 -19.60
C ARG A 49 -17.55 -1.37 -20.47
N ASP A 50 -16.61 -1.91 -21.23
CA ASP A 50 -16.73 -3.26 -21.75
C ASP A 50 -15.69 -4.12 -21.04
N SER A 51 -16.16 -5.07 -20.23
CA SER A 51 -15.30 -6.08 -19.62
C SER A 51 -16.13 -7.34 -19.40
N ARG A 52 -16.37 -8.07 -20.49
CA ARG A 52 -16.79 -9.47 -20.43
C ARG A 52 -15.52 -10.31 -20.25
N ILE A 53 -15.22 -10.70 -19.02
CA ILE A 53 -14.11 -11.62 -18.71
C ILE A 53 -14.70 -12.93 -18.18
N GLN A 54 -14.33 -14.04 -18.83
CA GLN A 54 -14.71 -15.40 -18.46
C GLN A 54 -14.23 -15.73 -17.04
N ARG A 55 -15.12 -16.33 -16.25
CA ARG A 55 -14.80 -16.95 -14.96
C ARG A 55 -13.86 -18.13 -15.21
N GLN A 56 -12.63 -18.06 -14.73
CA GLN A 56 -11.78 -19.22 -14.53
C GLN A 56 -11.53 -19.40 -13.04
N THR A 57 -12.10 -20.48 -12.50
CA THR A 57 -11.94 -20.91 -11.12
C THR A 57 -10.64 -21.71 -11.05
N LEU A 58 -9.57 -21.09 -10.54
CA LEU A 58 -8.35 -21.81 -10.19
C LEU A 58 -8.26 -21.88 -8.66
N VAL A 59 -8.36 -23.10 -8.13
CA VAL A 59 -8.21 -23.41 -6.70
C VAL A 59 -6.72 -23.55 -6.39
N PRO A 60 -6.12 -22.71 -5.53
CA PRO A 60 -4.73 -22.88 -5.15
C PRO A 60 -4.60 -24.01 -4.12
N THR A 61 -3.99 -25.11 -4.52
CA THR A 61 -3.55 -26.19 -3.62
C THR A 61 -2.24 -25.83 -2.92
N GLY A 62 -2.24 -25.92 -1.59
CA GLY A 62 -1.03 -26.23 -0.80
C GLY A 62 -0.22 -25.07 -0.22
N ARG A 63 -0.54 -24.70 1.03
CA ARG A 63 0.41 -24.30 2.11
C ARG A 63 -0.36 -24.28 3.44
N VAL A 64 -0.17 -25.31 4.27
CA VAL A 64 -1.11 -25.68 5.36
C VAL A 64 -0.66 -25.26 6.77
N SER A 65 0.57 -24.78 7.01
CA SER A 65 1.09 -24.79 8.39
C SER A 65 0.67 -23.66 9.34
N HIS A 66 0.35 -22.45 8.87
CA HIS A 66 -0.04 -21.32 9.76
C HIS A 66 -1.54 -20.99 9.72
N ARG A 67 -2.25 -21.47 8.69
CA ARG A 67 -3.70 -21.33 8.60
C ARG A 67 -4.38 -22.03 9.79
N SER A 68 -3.88 -23.20 10.17
CA SER A 68 -4.50 -24.02 11.22
C SER A 68 -4.64 -23.31 12.56
N GLU A 69 -3.67 -22.51 13.00
CA GLU A 69 -3.74 -21.82 14.31
C GLU A 69 -4.75 -20.67 14.31
N LEU A 70 -4.77 -19.87 13.22
CA LEU A 70 -5.74 -18.78 13.11
C LEU A 70 -7.16 -19.32 12.89
N ASP A 71 -7.30 -20.37 12.08
CA ASP A 71 -8.57 -21.06 11.86
C ASP A 71 -9.10 -21.66 13.18
N GLN A 72 -8.22 -22.25 14.00
CA GLN A 72 -8.57 -22.71 15.35
C GLN A 72 -8.98 -21.57 16.28
N LEU A 73 -8.29 -20.42 16.22
CA LEU A 73 -8.64 -19.24 17.02
C LEU A 73 -10.03 -18.71 16.62
N ILE A 74 -10.31 -18.61 15.32
CA ILE A 74 -11.62 -18.21 14.78
C ILE A 74 -12.72 -19.14 15.29
N GLN A 75 -12.48 -20.46 15.26
CA GLN A 75 -13.43 -21.47 15.77
C GLN A 75 -13.63 -21.36 17.28
N THR A 76 -12.54 -21.22 18.03
CA THR A 76 -12.56 -21.15 19.51
C THR A 76 -13.32 -19.91 19.99
N LEU A 77 -13.10 -18.78 19.34
CA LEU A 77 -13.79 -17.51 19.65
C LEU A 77 -15.20 -17.44 19.05
N GLN A 78 -15.61 -18.43 18.26
CA GLN A 78 -16.91 -18.48 17.59
C GLN A 78 -17.21 -17.21 16.77
N LEU A 79 -16.19 -16.70 16.06
CA LEU A 79 -16.33 -15.43 15.35
C LEU A 79 -17.40 -15.52 14.27
N LYS A 80 -18.21 -14.48 14.18
CA LYS A 80 -19.29 -14.39 13.21
C LYS A 80 -18.74 -14.11 11.82
N SER A 81 -19.07 -14.98 10.86
CA SER A 81 -18.84 -14.70 9.44
C SER A 81 -19.78 -13.60 8.97
N VAL A 82 -19.22 -12.60 8.30
CA VAL A 82 -19.94 -11.50 7.68
C VAL A 82 -19.96 -11.77 6.17
N PRO A 83 -21.12 -11.64 5.50
CA PRO A 83 -21.17 -11.74 4.05
C PRO A 83 -20.17 -10.78 3.43
N SER A 84 -19.12 -11.32 2.81
CA SER A 84 -18.11 -10.52 2.16
C SER A 84 -18.49 -10.28 0.71
N GLY A 85 -18.11 -9.12 0.17
CA GLY A 85 -18.11 -8.92 -1.27
C GLY A 85 -17.00 -9.72 -1.94
N GLU A 86 -17.09 -9.89 -3.26
CA GLU A 86 -16.01 -10.51 -4.02
C GLU A 86 -14.71 -9.71 -3.89
N ILE A 87 -13.60 -10.38 -3.59
CA ILE A 87 -12.26 -9.79 -3.64
C ILE A 87 -11.59 -10.20 -4.95
N SER A 88 -11.05 -9.22 -5.65
CA SER A 88 -10.29 -9.44 -6.89
C SER A 88 -8.84 -9.81 -6.58
N PHE A 89 -8.38 -10.96 -7.06
CA PHE A 89 -6.99 -11.43 -7.02
C PHE A 89 -6.34 -11.27 -8.40
N LEU A 90 -5.00 -11.20 -8.44
CA LEU A 90 -4.27 -11.26 -9.70
C LEU A 90 -4.49 -12.63 -10.35
N ALA A 91 -5.01 -12.65 -11.56
CA ALA A 91 -5.17 -13.85 -12.37
C ALA A 91 -3.94 -14.03 -13.26
N PHE A 92 -3.61 -15.27 -13.59
CA PHE A 92 -2.56 -15.57 -14.54
C PHE A 92 -2.97 -15.17 -15.97
N ALA A 93 -2.01 -14.70 -16.76
CA ALA A 93 -2.20 -14.41 -18.19
C ALA A 93 -0.93 -14.82 -18.95
N ASN A 94 -1.07 -15.38 -20.15
CA ASN A 94 0.06 -15.86 -20.95
C ASN A 94 1.12 -14.80 -21.23
N ILE A 95 0.71 -13.53 -21.34
CA ILE A 95 1.62 -12.40 -21.53
C ILE A 95 2.66 -12.28 -20.40
N TYR A 96 2.41 -12.87 -19.22
CA TYR A 96 3.35 -12.83 -18.09
C TYR A 96 4.58 -13.70 -18.26
N HIS A 97 4.62 -14.57 -19.27
CA HIS A 97 5.85 -15.26 -19.66
C HIS A 97 6.86 -14.32 -20.30
N THR A 98 6.41 -13.27 -21.00
CA THR A 98 7.26 -12.35 -21.76
C THR A 98 7.30 -10.94 -21.16
N GLU A 99 6.27 -10.53 -20.41
CA GLU A 99 6.12 -9.20 -19.86
C GLU A 99 5.72 -9.22 -18.38
N LYS A 100 6.40 -8.42 -17.54
CA LYS A 100 6.01 -8.32 -16.13
C LYS A 100 4.63 -7.64 -15.98
N PRO A 101 3.80 -8.07 -15.01
CA PRO A 101 2.60 -7.33 -14.65
C PRO A 101 2.93 -5.89 -14.22
N TYR A 102 2.20 -4.89 -14.74
CA TYR A 102 2.46 -3.48 -14.46
C TYR A 102 1.18 -2.64 -14.33
N LEU A 103 1.30 -1.51 -13.62
CA LEU A 103 0.33 -0.43 -13.59
C LEU A 103 1.06 0.91 -13.76
N SER A 104 0.87 1.56 -14.91
CA SER A 104 1.45 2.86 -15.23
C SER A 104 0.64 3.99 -14.60
N ARG A 105 1.33 4.75 -13.73
CA ARG A 105 0.83 6.00 -13.17
C ARG A 105 1.17 7.23 -14.00
N LEU A 106 1.87 7.06 -15.13
CA LEU A 106 2.21 8.17 -16.03
C LEU A 106 0.93 8.71 -16.73
N PRO A 107 0.85 10.03 -17.03
CA PRO A 107 -0.27 10.63 -17.74
C PRO A 107 -0.51 10.00 -19.11
N SER A 108 -1.77 10.05 -19.51
CA SER A 108 -2.29 9.54 -20.78
C SER A 108 -1.92 10.50 -21.93
N GLY A 109 -0.64 10.51 -22.32
CA GLY A 109 -0.18 11.10 -23.59
C GLY A 109 0.31 10.05 -24.58
N THR A 110 0.19 8.76 -24.22
CA THR A 110 0.66 7.64 -25.03
C THR A 110 -0.48 6.66 -25.28
N ASN A 111 -0.45 5.98 -26.42
CA ASN A 111 -1.37 4.89 -26.74
C ASN A 111 -1.04 3.58 -25.98
N LEU A 112 -0.09 3.61 -25.05
CA LEU A 112 0.28 2.42 -24.29
C LEU A 112 -0.83 2.11 -23.27
N PRO A 113 -1.23 0.83 -23.14
CA PRO A 113 -2.12 0.41 -22.07
C PRO A 113 -1.58 0.85 -20.71
N ARG A 114 -2.47 1.29 -19.81
CA ARG A 114 -2.07 1.69 -18.46
C ARG A 114 -1.70 0.49 -17.58
N THR A 115 -2.09 -0.71 -17.97
CA THR A 115 -1.84 -1.93 -17.22
C THR A 115 -2.03 -3.14 -18.10
N ASN A 116 -1.31 -4.22 -17.82
CA ASN A 116 -1.57 -5.57 -18.33
C ASN A 116 -2.08 -6.50 -17.22
N LEU A 117 -2.55 -5.95 -16.09
CA LEU A 117 -3.06 -6.74 -14.95
C LEU A 117 -4.40 -7.39 -15.32
N VAL A 118 -4.48 -8.70 -15.20
CA VAL A 118 -5.71 -9.48 -15.27
C VAL A 118 -6.11 -9.88 -13.86
N THR A 119 -7.40 -9.76 -13.53
CA THR A 119 -7.90 -10.10 -12.19
C THR A 119 -9.02 -11.12 -12.25
N SER A 120 -9.12 -11.95 -11.21
CA SER A 120 -10.22 -12.90 -10.99
C SER A 120 -10.87 -12.60 -9.64
N ASN A 121 -12.20 -12.68 -9.58
CA ASN A 121 -12.96 -12.44 -8.35
C ASN A 121 -13.12 -13.74 -7.59
N HIS A 122 -12.91 -13.69 -6.27
CA HIS A 122 -13.07 -14.82 -5.37
C HIS A 122 -13.93 -14.40 -4.18
N GLN A 123 -14.86 -15.29 -3.80
CA GLN A 123 -15.56 -15.21 -2.53
C GLN A 123 -14.59 -15.61 -1.42
N ILE A 124 -14.53 -14.82 -0.36
CA ILE A 124 -13.71 -15.14 0.81
C ILE A 124 -14.54 -15.02 2.08
N ASP A 125 -14.21 -15.77 3.12
CA ASP A 125 -14.83 -15.56 4.41
C ASP A 125 -14.19 -14.35 5.11
N VAL A 126 -15.03 -13.48 5.66
CA VAL A 126 -14.61 -12.34 6.48
C VAL A 126 -15.26 -12.49 7.84
N PHE A 127 -14.46 -12.42 8.90
CA PHE A 127 -14.93 -12.60 10.26
C PHE A 127 -14.92 -11.27 11.01
N GLU A 128 -16.01 -10.98 11.72
CA GLU A 128 -16.07 -9.85 12.65
C GLU A 128 -15.29 -10.21 13.92
N ILE A 129 -14.41 -9.31 14.35
CA ILE A 129 -13.54 -9.55 15.50
C ILE A 129 -13.79 -8.61 16.68
N SER A 130 -14.81 -7.76 16.59
CA SER A 130 -15.13 -6.76 17.61
C SER A 130 -15.38 -7.41 18.96
N GLY A 131 -14.74 -6.90 20.01
CA GLY A 131 -14.77 -7.48 21.37
C GLY A 131 -13.74 -8.58 21.61
N HIS A 132 -13.01 -9.03 20.58
CA HIS A 132 -11.98 -10.05 20.66
C HIS A 132 -10.59 -9.54 20.23
N GLU A 133 -10.39 -8.22 20.13
CA GLU A 133 -9.18 -7.60 19.61
C GLU A 133 -7.91 -8.04 20.35
N SER A 134 -8.01 -8.22 21.67
CA SER A 134 -6.91 -8.66 22.54
C SER A 134 -6.45 -10.10 22.27
N SER A 135 -7.25 -10.90 21.56
CA SER A 135 -6.88 -12.29 21.20
C SER A 135 -5.94 -12.34 19.99
N PHE A 136 -5.76 -11.23 19.27
CA PHE A 136 -4.90 -11.16 18.08
C PHE A 136 -3.58 -10.46 18.41
N ALA A 137 -2.50 -11.25 18.40
CA ALA A 137 -1.15 -10.77 18.65
C ALA A 137 -0.30 -10.81 17.38
N LEU A 138 0.56 -9.80 17.19
CA LEU A 138 1.35 -9.63 15.97
C LEU A 138 2.20 -10.85 15.61
N ALA A 139 2.73 -11.55 16.61
CA ALA A 139 3.57 -12.73 16.39
C ALA A 139 2.81 -13.94 15.83
N LYS A 140 1.51 -14.06 16.13
CA LYS A 140 0.66 -15.20 15.73
C LYS A 140 -0.21 -14.85 14.53
N SER A 141 -0.91 -13.72 14.62
CA SER A 141 -1.91 -13.32 13.63
C SER A 141 -1.33 -12.49 12.49
N GLY A 142 -0.09 -11.99 12.62
CA GLY A 142 0.52 -11.08 11.65
C GLY A 142 -0.02 -9.64 11.74
N PHE A 143 -0.97 -9.37 12.64
CA PHE A 143 -1.49 -8.07 13.01
C PHE A 143 -1.84 -8.04 14.50
N GLU A 144 -1.98 -6.86 15.06
CA GLU A 144 -2.47 -6.63 16.43
C GLU A 144 -3.22 -5.31 16.52
N TYR A 145 -4.03 -5.17 17.56
CA TYR A 145 -4.70 -3.92 17.89
C TYR A 145 -3.93 -3.23 19.01
N ALA A 146 -3.63 -1.96 18.79
CA ALA A 146 -2.91 -1.15 19.75
C ALA A 146 -3.50 0.26 19.80
N THR A 147 -3.62 0.78 21.02
CA THR A 147 -4.04 2.16 21.26
C THR A 147 -2.81 3.02 21.46
N SER A 148 -2.59 3.97 20.57
CA SER A 148 -1.49 4.93 20.70
C SER A 148 -1.88 6.08 21.63
N SER A 149 -0.93 6.52 22.47
CA SER A 149 -1.05 7.73 23.28
C SER A 149 -0.66 9.00 22.50
N VAL A 150 -0.25 8.87 21.23
CA VAL A 150 0.16 10.01 20.39
C VAL A 150 -1.02 10.95 20.14
N GLN A 151 -0.87 12.19 20.57
CA GLN A 151 -1.83 13.27 20.33
C GLN A 151 -1.26 14.30 19.36
N MET A 152 -2.13 14.81 18.50
CA MET A 152 -1.85 15.83 17.48
C MET A 152 -2.88 16.95 17.60
N GLN A 153 -2.41 18.20 17.55
CA GLN A 153 -3.29 19.38 17.52
C GLN A 153 -3.70 19.75 16.10
N GLN A 154 -2.82 19.53 15.13
CA GLN A 154 -3.02 19.89 13.73
C GLN A 154 -2.80 18.67 12.83
N TRP A 155 -3.64 18.55 11.80
CA TRP A 155 -3.57 17.47 10.83
C TRP A 155 -3.37 18.05 9.43
N ASP A 156 -2.12 18.30 9.08
CA ASP A 156 -1.69 18.66 7.74
C ASP A 156 -0.41 17.90 7.36
N ASP A 157 0.01 18.02 6.10
CA ASP A 157 1.17 17.27 5.58
C ASP A 157 2.47 17.63 6.31
N PHE A 158 2.60 18.89 6.76
CA PHE A 158 3.75 19.37 7.50
C PHE A 158 3.74 18.83 8.93
N SER A 159 2.65 19.00 9.68
CA SER A 159 2.53 18.49 11.06
C SER A 159 2.68 16.97 11.11
N VAL A 160 2.19 16.24 10.11
CA VAL A 160 2.40 14.80 10.01
C VAL A 160 3.89 14.45 9.89
N CYS A 161 4.66 15.20 9.10
CA CYS A 161 6.09 14.93 8.94
C CYS A 161 6.91 15.36 10.16
N SER A 162 6.67 16.56 10.67
CA SER A 162 7.50 17.18 11.70
C SER A 162 7.16 16.71 13.11
N GLU A 163 5.93 16.25 13.36
CA GLU A 163 5.45 15.92 14.69
C GLU A 163 4.92 14.48 14.77
N TYR A 164 3.94 14.10 13.95
CA TYR A 164 3.27 12.79 14.09
C TYR A 164 4.22 11.61 13.85
N ILE A 165 4.96 11.63 12.74
CA ILE A 165 5.87 10.54 12.38
C ILE A 165 6.94 10.33 13.46
N PRO A 166 7.68 11.34 13.93
CA PRO A 166 8.63 11.18 15.03
C PRO A 166 7.97 10.65 16.32
N LYS A 167 6.81 11.19 16.72
CA LYS A 167 6.08 10.71 17.90
C LYS A 167 5.67 9.25 17.77
N MET A 168 5.22 8.84 16.59
CA MET A 168 4.81 7.47 16.30
C MET A 168 6.01 6.51 16.25
N GLU A 169 7.16 6.93 15.72
CA GLU A 169 8.40 6.15 15.78
C GLU A 169 8.80 5.86 17.23
N SER A 170 8.82 6.88 18.09
CA SER A 170 9.13 6.71 19.52
C SER A 170 8.15 5.78 20.22
N TRP A 171 6.84 6.00 20.03
CA TRP A 171 5.81 5.16 20.64
C TRP A 171 5.90 3.69 20.16
N LEU A 172 6.09 3.46 18.86
CA LEU A 172 6.27 2.11 18.32
C LEU A 172 7.55 1.44 18.84
N GLN A 173 8.62 2.22 19.02
CA GLN A 173 9.88 1.69 19.52
C GLN A 173 9.74 1.15 20.95
N GLU A 174 9.06 1.93 21.81
CA GLU A 174 8.72 1.53 23.17
C GLU A 174 7.73 0.35 23.18
N TYR A 175 6.62 0.46 22.44
CA TYR A 175 5.56 -0.54 22.40
C TYR A 175 6.05 -1.91 21.92
N LEU A 176 6.86 -1.93 20.85
CA LEU A 176 7.42 -3.16 20.29
C LEU A 176 8.68 -3.64 21.02
N ASN A 177 9.17 -2.87 22.01
CA ASN A 177 10.41 -3.08 22.71
C ASN A 177 11.58 -3.40 21.75
N CYS A 178 11.82 -2.50 20.81
CA CYS A 178 12.83 -2.69 19.76
C CYS A 178 13.89 -1.60 19.78
N GLU A 179 15.04 -1.87 19.19
CA GLU A 179 16.17 -0.92 19.17
C GLU A 179 15.91 0.31 18.30
N ARG A 180 15.11 0.15 17.24
CA ARG A 180 14.87 1.20 16.26
C ARG A 180 13.60 0.95 15.47
N VAL A 181 12.82 2.01 15.29
CA VAL A 181 11.73 2.09 14.32
C VAL A 181 12.12 3.08 13.23
N PHE A 182 11.68 2.82 12.00
CA PHE A 182 11.87 3.73 10.88
C PHE A 182 10.66 3.71 9.95
N ILE A 183 9.92 4.81 9.91
CA ILE A 183 8.77 5.01 9.03
C ILE A 183 9.31 5.49 7.67
N TYR A 184 9.28 4.61 6.67
CA TYR A 184 9.84 4.89 5.34
C TYR A 184 8.79 5.39 4.31
N ALA A 185 7.51 5.32 4.68
CA ALA A 185 6.41 5.77 3.84
C ALA A 185 5.21 6.14 4.68
N TYR A 186 4.51 7.21 4.26
CA TYR A 186 3.19 7.54 4.78
C TYR A 186 2.30 8.01 3.62
N ASN A 187 0.98 7.87 3.83
CA ASN A 187 -0.04 8.49 2.99
C ASN A 187 -0.93 9.32 3.89
N PHE A 188 -0.91 10.64 3.72
CA PHE A 188 -1.83 11.53 4.40
C PHE A 188 -3.06 11.79 3.52
N ARG A 189 -4.26 11.68 4.11
CA ARG A 189 -5.54 12.00 3.48
C ARG A 189 -6.19 13.13 4.28
N GLY A 190 -5.73 14.35 4.07
CA GLY A 190 -6.34 15.52 4.70
C GLY A 190 -7.71 15.86 4.09
N ASN A 191 -8.59 16.42 4.93
CA ASN A 191 -9.78 17.13 4.48
C ASN A 191 -9.38 18.55 4.06
N SER A 192 -8.81 18.73 2.87
CA SER A 192 -8.63 20.09 2.34
C SER A 192 -10.01 20.62 1.91
N ALA A 193 -10.70 21.27 2.83
CA ALA A 193 -11.92 22.04 2.53
C ALA A 193 -11.65 23.11 1.46
N GLU A 194 -10.43 23.63 1.39
CA GLU A 194 -10.01 24.70 0.46
C GLU A 194 -9.99 24.31 -1.03
N THR A 195 -9.94 23.02 -1.37
CA THR A 195 -9.84 22.61 -2.78
C THR A 195 -11.13 22.03 -3.36
N GLY A 196 -12.19 21.83 -2.57
CA GLY A 196 -13.41 21.13 -3.00
C GLY A 196 -13.16 19.69 -3.50
N ARG A 197 -11.92 19.20 -3.41
CA ARG A 197 -11.48 17.93 -3.96
C ARG A 197 -11.66 16.85 -2.91
N LYS A 198 -12.75 16.10 -3.03
CA LYS A 198 -12.90 14.83 -2.32
C LYS A 198 -11.71 13.93 -2.72
N SER A 199 -10.77 13.72 -1.80
CA SER A 199 -9.68 12.74 -1.94
C SER A 199 -10.27 11.33 -1.98
N THR A 200 -10.88 10.97 -3.10
CA THR A 200 -11.62 9.72 -3.31
C THR A 200 -10.71 8.67 -3.90
N LYS A 201 -9.62 8.36 -3.19
CA LYS A 201 -9.06 7.01 -3.33
C LYS A 201 -10.06 6.07 -2.68
N THR A 202 -10.96 5.54 -3.49
CA THR A 202 -11.94 4.52 -3.07
C THR A 202 -11.23 3.33 -2.42
N PRO A 203 -11.93 2.59 -1.55
CA PRO A 203 -11.41 1.33 -1.03
C PRO A 203 -10.95 0.44 -2.18
N PHE A 204 -9.79 -0.19 -1.99
CA PHE A 204 -9.18 -1.02 -3.02
C PHE A 204 -9.66 -2.45 -2.84
N PHE A 205 -10.62 -2.88 -3.68
CA PHE A 205 -11.18 -4.25 -3.63
C PHE A 205 -10.29 -5.30 -4.32
N ARG A 206 -8.97 -5.06 -4.37
CA ARG A 206 -7.99 -6.00 -4.89
C ARG A 206 -7.04 -6.45 -3.79
N ALA A 207 -6.90 -7.76 -3.66
CA ALA A 207 -5.85 -8.35 -2.85
C ALA A 207 -4.49 -7.84 -3.36
N HIS A 208 -3.68 -7.33 -2.46
CA HIS A 208 -2.34 -6.84 -2.77
C HIS A 208 -1.39 -7.16 -1.63
N CYS A 209 -0.12 -7.33 -1.98
CA CYS A 209 0.98 -7.46 -1.03
C CYS A 209 1.92 -6.26 -1.24
N ASP A 210 2.02 -5.37 -0.26
CA ASP A 210 2.84 -4.16 -0.38
C ASP A 210 4.33 -4.42 -0.19
N ALA A 211 4.63 -5.54 0.48
CA ALA A 211 5.96 -5.85 0.95
C ALA A 211 6.24 -7.35 0.78
N THR A 212 7.00 -7.69 -0.26
CA THR A 212 7.64 -9.00 -0.38
C THR A 212 8.98 -9.01 0.36
N PRO A 213 9.51 -10.18 0.79
CA PRO A 213 10.80 -10.26 1.46
C PRO A 213 11.94 -9.56 0.70
N THR A 214 11.98 -9.72 -0.63
CA THR A 214 12.95 -9.02 -1.48
C THR A 214 12.75 -7.51 -1.45
N SER A 215 11.51 -7.02 -1.55
CA SER A 215 11.23 -5.58 -1.49
C SER A 215 11.60 -4.98 -0.12
N CYS A 216 11.39 -5.74 0.95
CA CYS A 216 11.78 -5.38 2.30
C CYS A 216 13.29 -5.21 2.40
N LEU A 217 14.07 -6.21 1.97
CA LEU A 217 15.53 -6.15 1.97
C LEU A 217 16.07 -4.97 1.14
N ARG A 218 15.47 -4.71 -0.04
CA ARG A 218 15.85 -3.55 -0.87
C ARG A 218 15.54 -2.22 -0.17
N ARG A 219 14.44 -2.12 0.57
CA ARG A 219 14.16 -0.93 1.39
C ARG A 219 15.18 -0.80 2.53
N LEU A 220 15.58 -1.90 3.18
CA LEU A 220 16.63 -1.84 4.19
C LEU A 220 17.94 -1.31 3.61
N GLN A 221 18.34 -1.82 2.43
CA GLN A 221 19.49 -1.32 1.67
C GLN A 221 19.39 0.17 1.34
N LEU A 222 18.20 0.64 0.98
CA LEU A 222 17.99 2.02 0.57
C LEU A 222 18.01 2.98 1.77
N PHE A 223 17.31 2.65 2.85
CA PHE A 223 17.08 3.56 3.96
C PHE A 223 18.09 3.41 5.09
N LEU A 224 18.57 2.19 5.36
CA LEU A 224 19.41 1.84 6.52
C LEU A 224 20.56 0.90 6.10
N PRO A 225 21.43 1.31 5.15
CA PRO A 225 22.48 0.45 4.61
C PRO A 225 23.45 -0.05 5.69
N GLU A 226 23.69 0.73 6.74
CA GLU A 226 24.58 0.38 7.85
C GLU A 226 24.08 -0.84 8.67
N GLN A 227 22.76 -1.09 8.68
CA GLN A 227 22.18 -2.19 9.44
C GLN A 227 22.38 -3.55 8.76
N LEU A 228 22.69 -3.56 7.46
CA LEU A 228 22.97 -4.79 6.72
C LEU A 228 24.28 -5.46 7.12
N LEU A 229 25.19 -4.69 7.72
CA LEU A 229 26.48 -5.19 8.19
C LEU A 229 26.38 -5.86 9.56
N ARG A 230 25.17 -5.93 10.16
CA ARG A 230 24.94 -6.50 11.49
C ARG A 230 24.21 -7.86 11.38
N PRO A 231 24.92 -9.00 11.43
CA PRO A 231 24.38 -10.29 10.98
C PRO A 231 23.39 -11.00 11.94
N LYS A 232 22.76 -10.34 12.92
CA LYS A 232 22.00 -11.06 13.97
C LYS A 232 20.71 -10.41 14.49
N LYS A 233 20.20 -9.33 13.89
CA LYS A 233 19.00 -8.64 14.42
C LYS A 233 17.76 -8.96 13.59
N ARG A 234 16.66 -9.31 14.26
CA ARG A 234 15.37 -9.57 13.63
C ARG A 234 14.77 -8.24 13.14
N VAL A 235 14.51 -8.13 11.85
CA VAL A 235 13.81 -6.99 11.25
C VAL A 235 12.35 -7.37 11.00
N ARG A 236 11.41 -6.52 11.41
CA ARG A 236 9.98 -6.66 11.11
C ARG A 236 9.53 -5.52 10.20
N TYR A 237 8.70 -5.85 9.22
CA TYR A 237 8.07 -4.86 8.34
C TYR A 237 6.60 -4.83 8.67
N LEU A 238 6.15 -3.68 9.17
CA LEU A 238 4.76 -3.40 9.50
C LEU A 238 4.19 -2.45 8.44
N LYS A 239 2.91 -2.63 8.11
CA LYS A 239 2.17 -1.75 7.22
C LYS A 239 0.89 -1.30 7.92
#